data_AF-A0A8T5IQ67-F1
#
_entry.id   AF-A0A8T5IQ67-F1
#
_cell.length_a   1.000
_cell.length_b   1.000
_cell.length_c   1.000
_cell.angle_alpha   90.00
_cell.angle_beta   90.00
_cell.angle_gamma   90.00
#
_symmetry.space_group_name_H-M   'P 1'
#
loop_
_entity.id
_entity.type
_entity.pdbx_description
1 polymer ?
#
loop_
_entity_poly.entity_id
_entity_poly.type
_entity_poly.pdbx_seq_one_letter_code
_entity_poly.pdbx_strand_id
1 'polypeptide(L)'
;MENPNKNGIPQKYDAENTWNTSEGFDSVGKAKVDSLKDLIVEVDEMITERKILSKKFVKEGEGMKNKIHNFLLENAPKGEDDSEFARERAELRKKQIEISELQLNEKIGCWRDIALLKKELRENSKELNEKESRAEMLGKILSD
;
A
#
# COMPACT_ATOMS: atom_id res chain seq x y z
N MET A 1 56.44 -60.84 30.85
CA MET A 1 54.98 -60.71 30.59
C MET A 1 54.82 -60.09 29.21
N GLU A 2 53.83 -60.58 28.48
CA GLU A 2 53.64 -60.53 27.02
C GLU A 2 53.64 -59.13 26.38
N ASN A 3 53.96 -59.16 25.08
CA ASN A 3 53.62 -58.20 24.03
C ASN A 3 52.79 -59.02 22.99
N PRO A 4 52.16 -58.49 21.91
CA PRO A 4 51.35 -57.27 21.67
C PRO A 4 49.98 -57.60 20.99
N ASN A 5 49.06 -56.63 20.86
CA ASN A 5 48.10 -56.58 19.73
C ASN A 5 47.72 -55.11 19.50
N LYS A 6 48.34 -54.39 18.54
CA LYS A 6 48.04 -54.39 17.10
C LYS A 6 46.55 -54.17 16.81
N ASN A 7 46.21 -52.96 16.35
CA ASN A 7 45.55 -52.70 15.08
C ASN A 7 44.97 -51.28 15.10
N GLY A 8 45.51 -50.45 14.21
CA GLY A 8 45.02 -49.10 13.99
C GLY A 8 43.61 -49.12 13.43
N ILE A 9 42.68 -48.54 14.18
CA ILE A 9 41.45 -47.98 13.63
C ILE A 9 41.24 -46.66 14.39
N PRO A 10 41.32 -45.49 13.74
CA PRO A 10 40.87 -44.25 14.35
C PRO A 10 39.40 -44.44 14.72
N GLN A 11 39.02 -44.07 15.95
CA GLN A 11 37.62 -43.96 16.34
C GLN A 11 36.90 -43.17 15.23
N LYS A 12 36.02 -43.85 14.48
CA LYS A 12 35.19 -43.20 13.48
C LYS A 12 34.38 -42.16 14.21
N TYR A 13 34.61 -40.89 13.88
CA TYR A 13 33.61 -39.87 14.15
C TYR A 13 32.39 -40.27 13.32
N ASP A 14 31.37 -40.80 13.99
CA ASP A 14 30.04 -40.95 13.41
C ASP A 14 29.50 -39.54 13.21
N ALA A 15 29.83 -38.95 12.05
CA ALA A 15 29.24 -37.73 11.54
C ALA A 15 27.82 -37.99 11.02
N GLU A 16 27.00 -38.70 11.80
CA GLU A 16 25.57 -38.86 11.54
C GLU A 16 24.77 -37.80 12.31
N ASN A 17 25.24 -36.55 12.26
CA ASN A 17 24.34 -35.41 12.35
C ASN A 17 24.13 -34.93 10.92
N THR A 18 23.42 -35.74 10.14
CA THR A 18 22.70 -35.27 8.96
C THR A 18 21.66 -34.27 9.46
N TRP A 19 22.07 -33.02 9.59
CA TRP A 19 21.15 -31.89 9.65
C TRP A 19 20.31 -31.96 8.38
N ASN A 20 19.10 -32.55 8.48
CA ASN A 20 18.10 -32.53 7.43
C ASN A 20 17.49 -31.12 7.38
N THR A 21 18.31 -30.14 6.99
CA THR A 21 17.94 -28.72 6.89
C THR A 21 17.27 -28.38 5.56
N SER A 22 17.24 -29.31 4.60
CA SER A 22 16.66 -29.10 3.27
C SER A 22 15.15 -28.90 3.33
N GLU A 23 14.42 -29.65 4.17
CA GLU A 23 12.94 -29.59 4.19
C GLU A 23 12.38 -28.30 4.86
N GLY A 24 13.16 -27.68 5.76
CA GLY A 24 12.71 -26.50 6.52
C GLY A 24 13.07 -25.15 5.90
N PHE A 25 14.17 -25.07 5.15
CA PHE A 25 14.70 -23.79 4.64
C PHE A 25 13.88 -23.26 3.46
N ASP A 26 13.49 -24.15 2.53
CA ASP A 26 12.72 -23.78 1.34
C ASP A 26 11.30 -23.31 1.68
N SER A 27 10.66 -23.93 2.68
CA SER A 27 9.29 -23.57 3.08
C SER A 27 9.21 -22.19 3.74
N VAL A 28 10.17 -21.83 4.59
CA VAL A 28 10.23 -20.52 5.26
C VAL A 28 10.63 -19.41 4.28
N GLY A 29 11.56 -19.69 3.36
CA GLY A 29 11.94 -18.75 2.30
C GLY A 29 10.76 -18.42 1.39
N LYS A 30 10.02 -19.46 0.96
CA LYS A 30 8.83 -19.32 0.12
C LYS A 30 7.71 -18.54 0.81
N ALA A 31 7.39 -18.86 2.07
CA ALA A 31 6.37 -18.14 2.83
C ALA A 31 6.65 -16.63 2.94
N LYS A 32 7.94 -16.24 3.11
CA LYS A 32 8.34 -14.82 3.15
C LYS A 32 8.22 -14.13 1.79
N VAL A 33 8.49 -14.84 0.71
CA VAL A 33 8.34 -14.32 -0.67
C VAL A 33 6.86 -14.13 -1.00
N ASP A 34 6.04 -15.13 -0.69
CA ASP A 34 4.60 -15.09 -0.95
C ASP A 34 3.92 -13.98 -0.13
N SER A 35 4.26 -13.85 1.16
CA SER A 35 3.76 -12.73 1.98
C SER A 35 4.15 -11.35 1.43
N LEU A 36 5.32 -11.22 0.81
CA LEU A 36 5.75 -9.95 0.21
C LEU A 36 5.02 -9.67 -1.11
N LYS A 37 4.64 -10.70 -1.87
CA LYS A 37 3.78 -10.58 -3.05
C LYS A 37 2.39 -10.11 -2.65
N ASP A 38 1.82 -10.71 -1.61
CA ASP A 38 0.51 -10.31 -1.09
C ASP A 38 0.51 -8.85 -0.64
N LEU A 39 1.55 -8.42 0.08
CA LEU A 39 1.71 -7.02 0.50
C LEU A 39 1.78 -6.07 -0.71
N ILE A 40 2.50 -6.44 -1.77
CA ILE A 40 2.58 -5.62 -3.00
C ILE A 40 1.20 -5.47 -3.65
N VAL A 41 0.41 -6.55 -3.70
CA VAL A 41 -0.95 -6.53 -4.24
C VAL A 41 -1.84 -5.62 -3.39
N GLU A 42 -1.80 -5.77 -2.06
CA GLU A 42 -2.56 -4.95 -1.12
C GLU A 42 -2.26 -3.45 -1.30
N VAL A 43 -0.97 -3.07 -1.42
CA VAL A 43 -0.58 -1.67 -1.63
C VAL A 43 -1.11 -1.12 -2.96
N ASP A 44 -1.14 -1.91 -4.03
CA ASP A 44 -1.70 -1.47 -5.32
C ASP A 44 -3.23 -1.31 -5.28
N GLU A 45 -3.91 -2.20 -4.55
CA GLU A 45 -5.35 -2.09 -4.27
C GLU A 45 -5.64 -0.81 -3.47
N MET A 46 -4.88 -0.53 -2.41
CA MET A 46 -5.01 0.70 -1.63
C MET A 46 -4.82 1.96 -2.50
N ILE A 47 -3.86 1.97 -3.43
CA ILE A 47 -3.66 3.07 -4.37
C ILE A 47 -4.91 3.27 -5.24
N THR A 48 -5.51 2.17 -5.70
CA THR A 48 -6.70 2.19 -6.55
C THR A 48 -7.92 2.70 -5.78
N GLU A 49 -8.15 2.17 -4.60
CA GLU A 49 -9.24 2.58 -3.71
C GLU A 49 -9.12 4.05 -3.31
N ARG A 50 -7.92 4.52 -2.96
CA ARG A 50 -7.66 5.93 -2.60
C ARG A 50 -8.04 6.90 -3.73
N LYS A 51 -7.73 6.54 -4.98
CA LYS A 51 -8.12 7.32 -6.17
C LYS A 51 -9.63 7.32 -6.37
N ILE A 52 -10.28 6.17 -6.19
CA ILE A 52 -11.74 6.06 -6.32
C ILE A 52 -12.43 6.92 -5.27
N LEU A 53 -11.97 6.86 -4.02
CA LEU A 53 -12.49 7.64 -2.91
C LEU A 53 -12.37 9.15 -3.18
N SER A 54 -11.19 9.61 -3.61
CA SER A 54 -10.98 11.03 -3.93
C SER A 54 -11.90 11.52 -5.05
N LYS A 55 -12.08 10.71 -6.11
CA LYS A 55 -13.03 11.03 -7.18
C LYS A 55 -14.47 11.13 -6.68
N LYS A 56 -14.90 10.21 -5.81
CA LYS A 56 -16.25 10.24 -5.21
C LYS A 56 -16.44 11.49 -4.36
N PHE A 57 -15.49 11.81 -3.48
CA PHE A 57 -15.52 12.99 -2.63
C PHE A 57 -15.64 14.28 -3.45
N VAL A 58 -14.80 14.43 -4.49
CA VAL A 58 -14.85 15.61 -5.37
C VAL A 58 -16.21 15.70 -6.07
N LYS A 59 -16.74 14.57 -6.58
CA LYS A 59 -18.05 14.54 -7.25
C LYS A 59 -19.20 14.93 -6.32
N GLU A 60 -19.18 14.48 -5.07
CA GLU A 60 -20.16 14.87 -4.06
C GLU A 60 -20.11 16.37 -3.77
N GLY A 61 -18.90 16.93 -3.62
CA GLY A 61 -18.71 18.38 -3.45
C GLY A 61 -19.26 19.19 -4.63
N GLU A 62 -19.04 18.74 -5.88
CA GLU A 62 -19.66 19.38 -7.06
C GLU A 62 -21.19 19.29 -7.02
N GLY A 63 -21.72 18.14 -6.62
CA GLY A 63 -23.16 17.95 -6.43
C GLY A 63 -23.74 18.94 -5.42
N MET A 64 -23.05 19.19 -4.31
CA MET A 64 -23.47 20.17 -3.31
C MET A 64 -23.42 21.60 -3.85
N LYS A 65 -22.33 21.99 -4.54
CA LYS A 65 -22.22 23.32 -5.15
C LYS A 65 -23.31 23.57 -6.18
N ASN A 66 -23.65 22.57 -6.99
CA ASN A 66 -24.74 22.66 -7.96
C ASN A 66 -26.11 22.82 -7.28
N LYS A 67 -26.38 22.08 -6.20
CA LYS A 67 -27.61 22.25 -5.42
C LYS A 67 -27.72 23.67 -4.84
N ILE A 68 -26.64 24.20 -4.27
CA ILE A 68 -26.60 25.57 -3.77
C ILE A 68 -26.81 26.57 -4.92
N HIS A 69 -26.16 26.36 -6.06
CA HIS A 69 -26.30 27.24 -7.23
C HIS A 69 -27.75 27.27 -7.74
N ASN A 70 -28.38 26.11 -7.88
CA ASN A 70 -29.77 26.01 -8.32
C ASN A 70 -30.72 26.68 -7.33
N PHE A 71 -30.53 26.45 -6.02
CA PHE A 71 -31.32 27.13 -4.98
C PHE A 71 -31.20 28.66 -5.08
N LEU A 72 -29.99 29.18 -5.30
CA LEU A 72 -29.74 30.62 -5.46
C LEU A 72 -30.37 31.20 -6.74
N LEU A 73 -30.52 30.40 -7.80
CA LEU A 73 -31.18 30.81 -9.04
C LEU A 73 -32.70 30.81 -8.90
N GLU A 74 -33.26 29.74 -8.33
CA GLU A 74 -34.71 29.58 -8.13
C GLU A 74 -35.30 30.65 -7.21
N ASN A 75 -34.51 31.11 -6.24
CA ASN A 75 -34.92 32.12 -5.27
C ASN A 75 -34.31 33.50 -5.57
N ALA A 76 -33.92 33.80 -6.80
CA ALA A 76 -33.39 35.12 -7.13
C ALA A 76 -34.42 36.23 -6.79
N PRO A 77 -34.03 37.30 -6.07
CA PRO A 77 -34.97 38.33 -5.64
C PRO A 77 -35.57 39.05 -6.85
N LYS A 78 -36.89 39.28 -6.81
CA LYS A 78 -37.63 39.99 -7.86
C LYS A 78 -37.70 41.51 -7.63
N GLY A 79 -37.04 42.03 -6.60
CA GLY A 79 -37.05 43.45 -6.19
C GLY A 79 -35.83 43.84 -5.34
N GLU A 80 -35.73 45.13 -4.99
CA GLU A 80 -34.51 45.76 -4.48
C GLU A 80 -34.23 45.62 -2.96
N ASP A 81 -35.17 45.16 -2.12
CA ASP A 81 -35.07 45.46 -0.68
C ASP A 81 -35.26 44.24 0.25
N ASP A 82 -34.42 43.21 0.07
CA ASP A 82 -34.38 42.07 1.01
C ASP A 82 -32.95 41.84 1.53
N SER A 83 -32.57 42.66 2.50
CA SER A 83 -31.23 42.65 3.10
C SER A 83 -30.89 41.34 3.83
N GLU A 84 -31.90 40.66 4.41
CA GLU A 84 -31.72 39.32 5.00
C GLU A 84 -31.44 38.29 3.92
N PHE A 85 -32.21 38.34 2.82
CA PHE A 85 -32.00 37.46 1.69
C PHE A 85 -30.63 37.67 1.02
N ALA A 86 -30.16 38.92 0.93
CA ALA A 86 -28.82 39.23 0.45
C ALA A 86 -27.72 38.61 1.34
N ARG A 87 -27.90 38.64 2.67
CA ARG A 87 -26.97 38.01 3.62
C ARG A 87 -26.95 36.49 3.47
N GLU A 88 -28.11 35.84 3.39
CA GLU A 88 -28.20 34.39 3.21
C GLU A 88 -27.56 33.92 1.91
N ARG A 89 -27.72 34.68 0.81
CA ARG A 89 -27.03 34.40 -0.45
C ARG A 89 -25.51 34.52 -0.33
N ALA A 90 -25.03 35.50 0.42
CA ALA A 90 -23.59 35.66 0.66
C ALA A 90 -23.03 34.46 1.45
N GLU A 91 -23.76 33.99 2.47
CA GLU A 91 -23.39 32.79 3.23
C GLU A 91 -23.39 31.53 2.36
N LEU A 92 -24.40 31.33 1.51
CA LEU A 92 -24.44 30.20 0.58
C LEU A 92 -23.28 30.22 -0.41
N ARG A 93 -22.89 31.40 -0.93
CA ARG A 93 -21.70 31.54 -1.78
C ARG A 93 -20.42 31.25 -1.01
N LYS A 94 -20.31 31.71 0.23
CA LYS A 94 -19.19 31.39 1.11
C LYS A 94 -19.08 29.88 1.32
N LYS A 95 -20.20 29.18 1.54
CA LYS A 95 -20.23 27.71 1.63
C LYS A 95 -19.74 27.03 0.35
N GLN A 96 -20.03 27.56 -0.84
CA GLN A 96 -19.48 27.03 -2.09
C GLN A 96 -17.96 27.17 -2.17
N ILE A 97 -17.41 28.27 -1.64
CA ILE A 97 -15.96 28.47 -1.55
C ILE A 97 -15.35 27.47 -0.56
N GLU A 98 -15.92 27.33 0.63
CA GLU A 98 -15.47 26.35 1.64
C GLU A 98 -15.49 24.90 1.08
N ILE A 99 -16.53 24.52 0.34
CA ILE A 99 -16.58 23.21 -0.35
C ILE A 99 -15.43 23.08 -1.36
N SER A 100 -15.13 24.13 -2.12
CA SER A 100 -14.04 24.12 -3.09
C SER A 100 -12.67 23.99 -2.42
N GLU A 101 -12.46 24.65 -1.28
CA GLU A 101 -11.27 24.51 -0.45
C GLU A 101 -11.11 23.08 0.07
N LEU A 102 -12.19 22.46 0.57
CA LEU A 102 -12.19 21.06 1.00
C LEU A 102 -11.85 20.10 -0.14
N GLN A 103 -12.41 20.32 -1.34
CA GLN A 103 -12.07 19.53 -2.52
C GLN A 103 -10.60 19.68 -2.94
N LEU A 104 -10.02 20.88 -2.81
CA LEU A 104 -8.59 21.11 -3.08
C LEU A 104 -7.71 20.41 -2.04
N ASN A 105 -8.05 20.53 -0.77
CA ASN A 105 -7.34 19.84 0.32
C ASN A 105 -7.36 18.32 0.13
N GLU A 106 -8.51 17.76 -0.26
CA GLU A 106 -8.62 16.34 -0.58
C GLU A 106 -7.75 15.94 -1.79
N LYS A 107 -7.70 16.76 -2.86
CA LYS A 107 -6.82 16.47 -4.00
C LYS A 107 -5.34 16.46 -3.59
N ILE A 108 -4.93 17.42 -2.76
CA ILE A 108 -3.55 17.49 -2.24
C ILE A 108 -3.27 16.29 -1.32
N GLY A 109 -4.19 15.97 -0.42
CA GLY A 109 -4.11 14.80 0.46
C GLY A 109 -3.97 13.51 -0.32
N CYS A 110 -4.88 13.26 -1.27
CA CYS A 110 -4.83 12.10 -2.16
C CYS A 110 -3.51 11.99 -2.92
N TRP A 111 -2.96 13.11 -3.39
CA TRP A 111 -1.68 13.11 -4.09
C TRP A 111 -0.53 12.69 -3.15
N ARG A 112 -0.50 13.22 -1.92
CA ARG A 112 0.50 12.84 -0.90
C ARG A 112 0.39 11.36 -0.53
N ASP A 113 -0.82 10.89 -0.26
CA ASP A 113 -1.08 9.49 0.11
C ASP A 113 -0.62 8.53 -1.00
N ILE A 114 -0.99 8.81 -2.26
CA ILE A 114 -0.56 8.02 -3.42
C ILE A 114 0.97 8.07 -3.58
N ALA A 115 1.61 9.21 -3.33
CA ALA A 115 3.05 9.32 -3.43
C ALA A 115 3.77 8.43 -2.41
N LEU A 116 3.25 8.36 -1.17
CA LEU A 116 3.75 7.49 -0.12
C LEU A 116 3.53 6.01 -0.45
N LEU A 117 2.31 5.63 -0.83
CA LEU A 117 1.99 4.24 -1.21
C LEU A 117 2.84 3.78 -2.42
N LYS A 118 3.05 4.66 -3.40
CA LYS A 118 3.95 4.35 -4.53
C LYS A 118 5.41 4.21 -4.12
N LYS A 119 5.85 4.90 -3.08
CA LYS A 119 7.21 4.74 -2.54
C LYS A 119 7.33 3.36 -1.88
N GLU A 120 6.40 3.02 -1.02
CA GLU A 120 6.30 1.70 -0.38
C GLU A 120 6.25 0.57 -1.41
N LEU A 121 5.41 0.70 -2.44
CA LEU A 121 5.33 -0.27 -3.54
C LEU A 121 6.69 -0.51 -4.22
N ARG A 122 7.46 0.56 -4.48
CA ARG A 122 8.79 0.45 -5.09
C ARG A 122 9.79 -0.23 -4.15
N GLU A 123 9.74 0.08 -2.86
CA GLU A 123 10.61 -0.50 -1.84
C GLU A 123 10.33 -2.01 -1.69
N ASN A 124 9.06 -2.39 -1.55
CA ASN A 124 8.63 -3.79 -1.44
C ASN A 124 8.93 -4.58 -2.72
N SER A 125 8.70 -3.99 -3.91
CA SER A 125 9.02 -4.63 -5.20
C SER A 125 10.52 -4.87 -5.36
N LYS A 126 11.37 -3.94 -4.90
CA LYS A 126 12.82 -4.11 -4.91
C LYS A 126 13.24 -5.25 -4.00
N GLU A 127 12.71 -5.29 -2.78
CA GLU A 127 12.99 -6.39 -1.84
C GLU A 127 12.55 -7.75 -2.40
N LEU A 128 11.40 -7.81 -3.06
CA LEU A 128 10.90 -9.03 -3.68
C LEU A 128 11.87 -9.54 -4.74
N ASN A 129 12.29 -8.66 -5.65
CA ASN A 129 13.23 -9.00 -6.71
C ASN A 129 14.58 -9.49 -6.14
N GLU A 130 15.09 -8.83 -5.10
CA GLU A 130 16.31 -9.27 -4.41
C GLU A 130 16.15 -10.64 -3.72
N LYS A 131 14.96 -10.97 -3.21
CA LYS A 131 14.69 -12.29 -2.60
C LYS A 131 14.50 -13.38 -3.64
N GLU A 132 13.76 -13.11 -4.71
CA GLU A 132 13.55 -14.05 -5.82
C GLU A 132 14.86 -14.34 -6.54
N SER A 133 15.68 -13.32 -6.83
CA SER A 133 17.00 -13.51 -7.45
C SER A 133 17.94 -14.34 -6.58
N ARG A 134 17.94 -14.13 -5.26
CA ARG A 134 18.73 -14.95 -4.32
C ARG A 134 18.23 -16.39 -4.27
N ALA A 135 16.91 -16.59 -4.21
CA ALA A 135 16.32 -17.93 -4.21
C ALA A 135 16.66 -18.69 -5.50
N GLU A 136 16.60 -18.03 -6.66
CA GLU A 136 16.99 -18.62 -7.94
C GLU A 136 18.47 -19.00 -7.99
N MET A 137 19.35 -18.11 -7.52
CA MET A 137 20.80 -18.39 -7.45
C MET A 137 21.09 -19.60 -6.55
N LEU A 138 20.51 -19.65 -5.35
CA LEU A 138 20.66 -20.79 -4.44
C LEU A 138 20.11 -22.08 -5.03
N GLY A 139 18.95 -22.01 -5.69
CA GLY A 139 18.36 -23.16 -6.38
C GLY A 139 19.29 -23.73 -7.45
N LYS A 140 19.97 -22.88 -8.23
CA LYS A 140 20.98 -23.32 -9.22
C LYS A 140 22.17 -24.01 -8.54
N ILE A 141 22.73 -23.40 -7.49
CA ILE A 141 23.88 -23.96 -6.75
C ILE A 141 23.54 -25.32 -6.12
N LEU A 142 22.31 -25.50 -5.62
CA LEU A 142 21.88 -26.75 -4.98
C LEU A 142 21.45 -27.83 -5.97
N SER A 143 21.23 -27.48 -7.23
CA SER A 143 20.84 -28.41 -8.30
C SER A 143 22.04 -28.93 -9.11
N ASP A 144 23.21 -28.30 -8.97
CA ASP A 144 24.51 -28.72 -9.51
C ASP A 144 25.26 -29.61 -8.52
#